data_AF-A0A2T6DMX0-F1
#
_entry.id   AF-A0A2T6DMX0-F1
#
_cell.length_a   1.000
_cell.length_b   1.000
_cell.length_c   1.000
_cell.angle_alpha   90.00
_cell.angle_beta   90.00
_cell.angle_gamma   90.00
#
_symmetry.space_group_name_H-M   'P 1'
#
loop_
_entity.id
_entity.type
_entity.pdbx_description
1 polymer ?
#
loop_
_entity_poly.entity_id
_entity_poly.type
_entity_poly.pdbx_seq_one_letter_code
_entity_poly.pdbx_strand_id
1 'polypeptide(L)'
;MNSLLRLGLALFLGFVSIAHAQPRDRDHGPGRRARVVLYSEADFHGSSIVLYPGDRIQDFATRSFDDGAAANDRISSVLIEGAVEFVGYSDSRYRGDSLRMTESASNLSNVPGPNHRGNWNDMISSATVVSLRGERRDRWPGGTGHGEVRGPRVELYSEAGYQGSRIVLTAGDRIRNLADVGFEDNSEANDRISSIKIVGNLSLTAYEDGDYRGSELQLNESVINLAYRQGRGGSRSWNDSISSIVVRRGDDHPMDRPAAETIVRRAYRDVLGRDPDPSGLATYCRMVREEGWTEEQVRNALKASEEYRKTHGHGR
;
A
#
# COMPACT_ATOMS: atom_id res chain seq x y z
N MET A 1 16.15 -29.27 -76.75
CA MET A 1 16.86 -29.17 -75.45
C MET A 1 15.87 -29.54 -74.35
N ASN A 2 16.35 -30.28 -73.35
CA ASN A 2 15.62 -31.27 -72.54
C ASN A 2 14.53 -30.76 -71.57
N SER A 3 13.46 -31.58 -71.49
CA SER A 3 12.65 -32.03 -70.35
C SER A 3 12.99 -31.59 -68.91
N LEU A 4 11.98 -31.19 -68.12
CA LEU A 4 11.36 -31.95 -66.99
C LEU A 4 10.51 -31.07 -66.03
N LEU A 5 9.49 -31.73 -65.46
CA LEU A 5 8.44 -31.28 -64.55
C LEU A 5 8.87 -30.48 -63.29
N ARG A 6 7.95 -29.68 -62.72
CA ARG A 6 7.41 -29.89 -61.36
C ARG A 6 6.14 -29.07 -61.05
N LEU A 7 5.23 -29.78 -60.39
CA LEU A 7 3.95 -29.39 -59.81
C LEU A 7 4.13 -28.35 -58.67
N GLY A 8 3.26 -27.35 -58.59
CA GLY A 8 3.18 -26.41 -57.47
C GLY A 8 1.72 -26.05 -57.18
N LEU A 9 1.09 -26.85 -56.31
CA LEU A 9 -0.24 -26.66 -55.74
C LEU A 9 -0.19 -25.46 -54.77
N ALA A 10 -0.91 -24.37 -55.03
CA ALA A 10 -1.15 -23.30 -54.05
C ALA A 10 -2.62 -23.36 -53.63
N LEU A 11 -2.86 -24.03 -52.51
CA LEU A 11 -4.15 -24.11 -51.83
C LEU A 11 -4.38 -22.76 -51.11
N PHE A 12 -5.30 -21.94 -51.62
CA PHE A 12 -5.81 -20.75 -50.94
C PHE A 12 -6.80 -21.21 -49.86
N LEU A 13 -6.33 -21.38 -48.63
CA LEU A 13 -7.19 -21.50 -47.45
C LEU A 13 -7.32 -20.12 -46.81
N GLY A 14 -8.55 -19.61 -46.82
CA GLY A 14 -8.91 -18.33 -46.23
C GLY A 14 -8.70 -18.32 -44.72
N PHE A 15 -7.98 -17.31 -44.24
CA PHE A 15 -8.02 -16.92 -42.85
C PHE A 15 -9.28 -16.10 -42.60
N VAL A 16 -10.27 -16.70 -41.94
CA VAL A 16 -11.30 -15.96 -41.23
C VAL A 16 -10.59 -15.22 -40.09
N SER A 17 -10.36 -13.93 -40.25
CA SER A 17 -9.94 -13.05 -39.16
C SER A 17 -11.10 -12.94 -38.18
N ILE A 18 -11.06 -13.71 -37.10
CA ILE A 18 -11.91 -13.46 -35.94
C ILE A 18 -11.35 -12.23 -35.24
N ALA A 19 -11.91 -11.07 -35.58
CA ALA A 19 -11.71 -9.83 -34.86
C ALA A 19 -12.17 -10.01 -33.41
N HIS A 20 -11.23 -10.28 -32.51
CA HIS A 20 -11.45 -10.08 -31.09
C HIS A 20 -11.43 -8.57 -30.85
N ALA A 21 -12.61 -7.98 -30.81
CA ALA A 21 -12.81 -6.60 -30.41
C ALA A 21 -12.34 -6.42 -28.97
N GLN A 22 -11.12 -5.90 -28.78
CA GLN A 22 -10.74 -5.29 -27.52
C GLN A 22 -11.57 -4.00 -27.35
N PRO A 23 -12.23 -3.79 -26.20
CA PRO A 23 -12.92 -2.53 -25.97
C PRO A 23 -11.90 -1.41 -25.92
N ARG A 24 -12.08 -0.48 -26.87
CA ARG A 24 -11.33 0.73 -27.11
C ARG A 24 -11.11 1.57 -25.86
N ASP A 25 -9.90 2.11 -25.78
CA ASP A 25 -9.52 3.32 -25.05
C ASP A 25 -10.63 4.37 -25.03
N ARG A 26 -11.03 4.75 -23.82
CA ARG A 26 -11.77 5.99 -23.54
C ARG A 26 -10.92 6.89 -22.66
N ASP A 27 -10.18 7.74 -23.34
CA ASP A 27 -9.75 9.10 -22.99
C ASP A 27 -10.34 9.66 -21.67
N HIS A 28 -9.53 9.75 -20.60
CA HIS A 28 -9.77 10.67 -19.47
C HIS A 28 -8.42 11.19 -18.95
N GLY A 29 -8.25 12.51 -18.91
CA GLY A 29 -7.01 13.24 -18.60
C GLY A 29 -6.41 13.07 -17.19
N PRO A 30 -5.32 13.81 -16.88
CA PRO A 30 -4.43 13.55 -15.74
C PRO A 30 -5.00 14.18 -14.45
N GLY A 31 -6.04 13.57 -13.90
CA GLY A 31 -6.37 13.67 -12.48
C GLY A 31 -6.00 12.35 -11.83
N ARG A 32 -5.18 12.36 -10.77
CA ARG A 32 -4.73 11.18 -10.01
C ARG A 32 -5.84 10.13 -9.93
N ARG A 33 -5.74 9.08 -10.78
CA ARG A 33 -6.77 8.05 -10.87
C ARG A 33 -6.64 7.20 -9.61
N ALA A 34 -7.73 7.13 -8.85
CA ALA A 34 -7.74 6.25 -7.70
C ALA A 34 -7.56 4.81 -8.18
N ARG A 35 -6.64 4.07 -7.56
CA ARG A 35 -6.25 2.72 -7.97
C ARG A 35 -5.72 1.93 -6.78
N VAL A 36 -5.70 0.62 -6.93
CA VAL A 36 -5.09 -0.32 -5.99
C VAL A 36 -4.00 -1.07 -6.74
N VAL A 37 -2.80 -1.19 -6.16
CA VAL A 37 -1.71 -1.99 -6.71
C VAL A 37 -1.42 -3.13 -5.74
N LEU A 38 -1.54 -4.36 -6.21
CA LEU A 38 -1.23 -5.55 -5.43
C LEU A 38 0.15 -6.04 -5.84
N TYR A 39 0.99 -6.35 -4.86
CA TYR A 39 2.39 -6.70 -5.04
C TYR A 39 2.66 -8.11 -4.51
N SER A 40 3.55 -8.83 -5.20
CA SER A 40 3.93 -10.19 -4.83
C SER A 40 4.81 -10.27 -3.58
N GLU A 41 5.44 -9.16 -3.20
CA GLU A 41 6.30 -9.08 -2.02
C GLU A 41 5.82 -7.99 -1.06
N ALA A 42 6.36 -7.98 0.15
CA ALA A 42 6.18 -6.90 1.12
C ALA A 42 6.83 -5.59 0.65
N ASP A 43 6.53 -4.50 1.36
CA ASP A 43 7.05 -3.15 1.17
C ASP A 43 6.89 -2.61 -0.27
N PHE A 44 5.80 -3.03 -0.93
CA PHE A 44 5.45 -2.65 -2.31
C PHE A 44 6.53 -3.05 -3.33
N HIS A 45 7.08 -4.25 -3.18
CA HIS A 45 8.09 -4.84 -4.05
C HIS A 45 7.58 -6.03 -4.87
N GLY A 46 8.42 -6.51 -5.76
CA GLY A 46 8.13 -7.64 -6.62
C GLY A 46 7.17 -7.29 -7.74
N SER A 47 6.58 -8.33 -8.30
CA SER A 47 5.70 -8.28 -9.46
C SER A 47 4.33 -7.78 -9.04
N SER A 48 3.64 -7.07 -9.93
CA SER A 48 2.46 -6.28 -9.55
C SER A 48 1.25 -6.48 -10.45
N ILE A 49 0.06 -6.22 -9.89
CA ILE A 49 -1.19 -6.09 -10.65
C ILE A 49 -1.91 -4.81 -10.21
N VAL A 50 -2.26 -3.97 -11.19
CA VAL A 50 -3.00 -2.72 -10.96
C VAL A 50 -4.49 -2.97 -11.16
N LEU A 51 -5.28 -2.57 -10.18
CA LEU A 51 -6.74 -2.62 -10.16
C LEU A 51 -7.31 -1.21 -10.06
N TYR A 52 -8.45 -0.99 -10.72
CA TYR A 52 -9.17 0.28 -10.75
C TYR A 52 -10.54 0.15 -10.09
N PRO A 53 -11.12 1.26 -9.59
CA PRO A 53 -12.50 1.25 -9.10
C PRO A 53 -13.47 0.68 -10.14
N GLY A 54 -14.31 -0.25 -9.70
CA GLY A 54 -15.19 -1.06 -10.53
C GLY A 54 -14.63 -2.44 -10.87
N ASP A 55 -13.33 -2.68 -10.68
CA ASP A 55 -12.73 -3.97 -10.95
C ASP A 55 -13.25 -5.05 -9.99
N ARG A 56 -13.48 -6.22 -10.58
CA ARG A 56 -14.06 -7.40 -9.94
C ARG A 56 -13.28 -8.62 -10.40
N ILE A 57 -12.32 -9.05 -9.59
CA ILE A 57 -11.51 -10.24 -9.85
C ILE A 57 -12.19 -11.41 -9.15
N GLN A 58 -12.91 -12.24 -9.91
CA GLN A 58 -13.61 -13.40 -9.35
C GLN A 58 -12.65 -14.52 -8.93
N ASP A 59 -11.46 -14.59 -9.52
CA ASP A 59 -10.50 -15.65 -9.25
C ASP A 59 -9.11 -15.19 -9.68
N PHE A 60 -8.19 -15.00 -8.73
CA PHE A 60 -6.81 -14.60 -9.05
C PHE A 60 -6.02 -15.73 -9.72
N ALA A 61 -6.50 -16.98 -9.74
CA ALA A 61 -5.89 -18.04 -10.54
C ALA A 61 -5.97 -17.76 -12.04
N THR A 62 -6.89 -16.87 -12.45
CA THR A 62 -7.02 -16.40 -13.84
C THR A 62 -6.19 -15.16 -14.15
N ARG A 63 -5.42 -14.66 -13.18
CA ARG A 63 -4.62 -13.45 -13.28
C ARG A 63 -3.16 -13.74 -13.00
N SER A 64 -2.32 -12.98 -13.70
CA SER A 64 -0.88 -12.96 -13.46
C SER A 64 -0.46 -11.57 -13.06
N PHE A 65 0.63 -11.50 -12.30
CA PHE A 65 1.40 -10.27 -12.16
C PHE A 65 2.02 -9.87 -13.51
N ASP A 66 2.56 -8.65 -13.57
CA ASP A 66 3.25 -8.09 -14.74
C ASP A 66 4.42 -8.94 -15.27
N ASP A 67 5.07 -9.74 -14.43
CA ASP A 67 6.11 -10.71 -14.79
C ASP A 67 5.57 -12.04 -15.34
N GLY A 68 4.26 -12.23 -15.37
CA GLY A 68 3.59 -13.46 -15.81
C GLY A 68 3.38 -14.53 -14.74
N ALA A 69 3.92 -14.36 -13.52
CA ALA A 69 3.69 -15.28 -12.41
C ALA A 69 2.22 -15.24 -11.97
N ALA A 70 1.69 -16.38 -11.52
CA ALA A 70 0.32 -16.47 -11.02
C ALA A 70 0.13 -15.56 -9.79
N ALA A 71 -0.99 -14.83 -9.75
CA ALA A 71 -1.26 -13.87 -8.67
C ALA A 71 -2.03 -14.48 -7.48
N ASN A 72 -2.72 -15.61 -7.68
CA ASN A 72 -3.53 -16.24 -6.64
C ASN A 72 -2.68 -16.60 -5.42
N ASP A 73 -3.14 -16.18 -4.23
CA ASP A 73 -2.50 -16.55 -2.96
C ASP A 73 -1.00 -16.23 -2.96
N ARG A 74 -0.63 -15.10 -3.58
CA ARG A 74 0.76 -14.63 -3.71
C ARG A 74 0.90 -13.13 -3.49
N ILE A 75 -0.13 -12.50 -2.94
CA ILE A 75 -0.15 -11.06 -2.70
C ILE A 75 0.35 -10.84 -1.28
N SER A 76 1.41 -10.04 -1.16
CA SER A 76 2.09 -9.78 0.11
C SER A 76 2.04 -8.30 0.52
N SER A 77 1.71 -7.38 -0.39
CA SER A 77 1.41 -5.98 -0.04
C SER A 77 0.39 -5.34 -0.98
N VAL A 78 -0.30 -4.30 -0.49
CA VAL A 78 -1.42 -3.62 -1.18
C VAL A 78 -1.22 -2.12 -1.06
N LEU A 79 -0.95 -1.44 -2.16
CA LEU A 79 -0.89 0.02 -2.24
C LEU A 79 -2.25 0.56 -2.66
N ILE A 80 -2.83 1.46 -1.88
CA ILE A 80 -4.08 2.16 -2.20
C ILE A 80 -3.77 3.63 -2.48
N GLU A 81 -4.10 4.08 -3.67
CA GLU A 81 -3.93 5.48 -4.07
C GLU A 81 -5.29 6.09 -4.38
N GLY A 82 -5.65 7.18 -3.69
CA GLY A 82 -6.90 7.89 -3.90
C GLY A 82 -8.12 7.28 -3.18
N ALA A 83 -9.31 7.80 -3.46
CA ALA A 83 -10.53 7.47 -2.73
C ALA A 83 -11.18 6.16 -3.23
N VAL A 84 -10.60 5.02 -2.86
CA VAL A 84 -11.11 3.67 -3.17
C VAL A 84 -11.09 2.77 -1.93
N GLU A 85 -12.01 1.80 -1.90
CA GLU A 85 -11.98 0.68 -0.96
C GLU A 85 -11.58 -0.58 -1.72
N PHE A 86 -10.50 -1.22 -1.28
CA PHE A 86 -10.15 -2.57 -1.67
C PHE A 86 -10.85 -3.56 -0.75
N VAL A 87 -11.50 -4.57 -1.33
CA VAL A 87 -12.04 -5.71 -0.60
C VAL A 87 -11.42 -6.98 -1.16
N GLY A 88 -10.51 -7.60 -0.41
CA GLY A 88 -9.93 -8.91 -0.71
C GLY A 88 -10.70 -10.02 0.00
N TYR A 89 -10.70 -11.21 -0.58
CA TYR A 89 -11.39 -12.39 -0.07
C TYR A 89 -10.45 -13.59 -0.05
N SER A 90 -10.59 -14.43 0.98
CA SER A 90 -9.74 -15.61 1.17
C SER A 90 -9.97 -16.70 0.13
N ASP A 91 -11.16 -16.72 -0.47
CA ASP A 91 -11.55 -17.72 -1.44
C ASP A 91 -11.95 -17.05 -2.76
N SER A 92 -12.01 -17.85 -3.82
CA SER A 92 -12.53 -17.40 -5.12
C SER A 92 -14.03 -17.05 -5.04
N ARG A 93 -14.47 -16.23 -6.00
CA ARG A 93 -15.85 -15.77 -6.19
C ARG A 93 -16.40 -15.02 -4.97
N TYR A 94 -15.54 -14.25 -4.30
CA TYR A 94 -15.89 -13.38 -3.18
C TYR A 94 -16.40 -14.15 -1.96
N ARG A 95 -15.83 -15.33 -1.71
CA ARG A 95 -16.21 -16.21 -0.59
C ARG A 95 -15.12 -16.22 0.48
N GLY A 96 -15.44 -16.88 1.59
CA GLY A 96 -14.55 -16.95 2.75
C GLY A 96 -14.55 -15.64 3.53
N ASP A 97 -13.46 -15.42 4.27
CA ASP A 97 -13.26 -14.19 5.03
C ASP A 97 -12.95 -13.03 4.09
N SER A 98 -13.20 -11.80 4.54
CA SER A 98 -12.97 -10.59 3.74
C SER A 98 -12.08 -9.59 4.47
N LEU A 99 -11.10 -9.04 3.75
CA LEU A 99 -10.24 -7.95 4.16
C LEU A 99 -10.71 -6.67 3.46
N ARG A 100 -11.19 -5.68 4.23
CA ARG A 100 -11.59 -4.37 3.71
C ARG A 100 -10.55 -3.33 4.07
N MET A 101 -10.10 -2.57 3.08
CA MET A 101 -9.03 -1.60 3.23
C MET A 101 -9.34 -0.35 2.42
N THR A 102 -9.12 0.81 3.03
CA THR A 102 -9.19 2.11 2.34
C THR A 102 -7.83 2.80 2.30
N GLU A 103 -6.81 2.15 2.86
CA GLU A 103 -5.43 2.60 2.95
C GLU A 103 -4.49 1.43 2.63
N SER A 104 -3.26 1.76 2.26
CA SER A 104 -2.23 0.79 1.90
C SER A 104 -1.85 -0.13 3.09
N ALA A 105 -1.51 -1.38 2.79
CA ALA A 105 -0.74 -2.25 3.67
C ALA A 105 0.59 -2.58 2.99
N SER A 106 1.68 -2.04 3.54
CA SER A 106 3.05 -2.36 3.12
C SER A 106 3.39 -3.83 3.30
N ASN A 107 2.77 -4.53 4.25
CA ASN A 107 3.06 -5.94 4.47
C ASN A 107 1.86 -6.64 5.09
N LEU A 108 1.24 -7.52 4.32
CA LEU A 108 0.05 -8.29 4.69
C LEU A 108 0.32 -9.31 5.80
N SER A 109 1.59 -9.64 6.07
CA SER A 109 1.94 -10.46 7.25
C SER A 109 1.54 -9.80 8.58
N ASN A 110 1.28 -8.49 8.55
CA ASN A 110 0.85 -7.70 9.69
C ASN A 110 -0.68 -7.53 9.78
N VAL A 111 -1.41 -8.11 8.83
CA VAL A 111 -2.86 -8.00 8.73
C VAL A 111 -3.46 -9.33 9.19
N PRO A 112 -4.31 -9.37 10.23
CA PRO A 112 -4.84 -10.60 10.80
C PRO A 112 -5.63 -11.43 9.80
N GLY A 113 -5.23 -12.69 9.67
CA GLY A 113 -5.78 -13.58 8.67
C GLY A 113 -7.23 -14.00 8.92
N PRO A 114 -7.85 -14.66 7.94
CA PRO A 114 -9.13 -15.35 8.02
C PRO A 114 -9.33 -16.13 9.34
N ASN A 115 -10.50 -16.01 9.98
CA ASN A 115 -10.83 -16.63 11.28
C ASN A 115 -9.82 -16.36 12.43
N HIS A 116 -9.12 -15.21 12.41
CA HIS A 116 -8.04 -14.86 13.35
C HIS A 116 -6.87 -15.87 13.37
N ARG A 117 -6.68 -16.63 12.30
CA ARG A 117 -5.57 -17.57 12.15
C ARG A 117 -4.55 -16.99 11.17
N GLY A 118 -3.29 -16.93 11.59
CA GLY A 118 -2.21 -16.43 10.74
C GLY A 118 -2.40 -14.96 10.35
N ASN A 119 -2.08 -14.63 9.10
CA ASN A 119 -2.14 -13.28 8.53
C ASN A 119 -2.62 -13.34 7.07
N TRP A 120 -2.94 -12.20 6.46
CA TRP A 120 -3.45 -12.14 5.07
C TRP A 120 -2.38 -12.32 3.99
N ASN A 121 -1.11 -12.48 4.36
CA ASN A 121 -0.04 -12.69 3.40
C ASN A 121 -0.35 -13.93 2.57
N ASP A 122 -0.33 -13.79 1.25
CA ASP A 122 -0.55 -14.90 0.32
C ASP A 122 -1.92 -15.59 0.51
N MET A 123 -2.93 -14.86 0.99
CA MET A 123 -4.29 -15.41 1.21
C MET A 123 -5.37 -14.80 0.31
N ILE A 124 -5.04 -13.87 -0.57
CA ILE A 124 -6.05 -13.19 -1.40
C ILE A 124 -6.30 -14.01 -2.68
N SER A 125 -7.51 -14.56 -2.79
CA SER A 125 -7.97 -15.39 -3.91
C SER A 125 -9.03 -14.72 -4.79
N SER A 126 -9.73 -13.70 -4.29
CA SER A 126 -10.57 -12.82 -5.12
C SER A 126 -10.66 -11.41 -4.54
N ALA A 127 -11.04 -10.42 -5.36
CA ALA A 127 -11.12 -9.04 -4.89
C ALA A 127 -12.12 -8.17 -5.66
N THR A 128 -12.57 -7.11 -5.00
CA THR A 128 -13.31 -6.00 -5.61
C THR A 128 -12.70 -4.66 -5.22
N VAL A 129 -12.75 -3.69 -6.13
CA VAL A 129 -12.36 -2.31 -5.85
C VAL A 129 -13.58 -1.40 -6.00
N VAL A 130 -13.95 -0.71 -4.93
CA VAL A 130 -15.11 0.18 -4.88
C VAL A 130 -14.65 1.63 -4.87
N SER A 131 -15.33 2.50 -5.62
CA SER A 131 -15.04 3.94 -5.58
C SER A 131 -15.74 4.58 -4.39
N LEU A 132 -14.97 5.21 -3.49
CA LEU A 132 -15.53 5.98 -2.38
C LEU A 132 -16.01 7.38 -2.82
N ARG A 133 -15.75 7.77 -4.07
CA ARG A 133 -16.16 9.06 -4.62
C ARG A 133 -17.64 9.08 -5.07
N GLY A 134 -18.29 7.92 -5.14
CA GLY A 134 -19.66 7.74 -5.67
C GLY A 134 -20.74 7.36 -4.64
N GLU A 135 -20.40 7.03 -3.40
CA GLU A 135 -21.36 6.51 -2.43
C GLU A 135 -21.57 7.47 -1.24
N ARG A 136 -22.35 8.53 -1.48
CA ARG A 136 -23.26 9.07 -0.46
C ARG A 136 -24.66 8.52 -0.75
N ARG A 137 -25.09 7.55 0.06
CA ARG A 137 -26.44 6.91 0.26
C ARG A 137 -26.19 5.40 0.37
N ASP A 138 -26.43 4.69 1.46
CA ASP A 138 -27.30 4.91 2.59
C ASP A 138 -26.81 4.10 3.81
N ARG A 139 -26.92 4.69 5.00
CA ARG A 139 -27.27 4.02 6.28
C ARG A 139 -26.28 3.02 6.90
N TRP A 140 -25.38 3.55 7.73
CA TRP A 140 -25.13 2.93 9.06
C TRP A 140 -26.15 3.50 10.06
N PRO A 141 -27.02 2.68 10.67
CA PRO A 141 -27.96 3.14 11.68
C PRO A 141 -27.28 3.16 13.06
N GLY A 142 -27.20 4.35 13.67
CA GLY A 142 -26.96 4.52 15.10
C GLY A 142 -25.50 4.77 15.49
N GLY A 143 -25.15 6.04 15.62
CA GLY A 143 -23.89 6.51 16.19
C GLY A 143 -23.85 8.02 16.14
N THR A 144 -24.31 8.66 17.20
CA THR A 144 -24.50 10.11 17.33
C THR A 144 -23.19 10.87 17.20
N GLY A 145 -23.26 12.03 16.54
CA GLY A 145 -22.14 12.75 15.98
C GLY A 145 -21.07 13.24 16.96
N HIS A 146 -19.82 13.14 16.49
CA HIS A 146 -18.81 14.17 16.70
C HIS A 146 -18.22 14.50 15.33
N GLY A 147 -18.10 15.80 15.05
CA GLY A 147 -17.80 16.36 13.73
C GLY A 147 -16.62 15.66 13.05
N GLU A 148 -16.83 15.22 11.81
CA GLU A 148 -15.83 14.62 10.94
C GLU A 148 -14.60 15.54 10.88
N VAL A 149 -13.53 15.19 11.61
CA VAL A 149 -12.26 15.90 11.58
C VAL A 149 -11.67 15.72 10.18
N ARG A 150 -11.96 16.68 9.30
CA ARG A 150 -11.45 16.72 7.93
C ARG A 150 -10.01 17.25 7.97
N GLY A 151 -9.03 16.35 7.99
CA GLY A 151 -7.61 16.68 7.96
C GLY A 151 -6.70 15.50 8.35
N PRO A 152 -5.37 15.68 8.25
CA PRO A 152 -4.39 14.70 8.73
C PRO A 152 -4.59 14.42 10.23
N ARG A 153 -4.69 13.14 10.59
CA ARG A 153 -4.96 12.71 11.97
C ARG A 153 -4.52 11.27 12.21
N VAL A 154 -4.30 10.93 13.46
CA VAL A 154 -4.12 9.57 13.94
C VAL A 154 -5.37 9.17 14.71
N GLU A 155 -5.94 8.01 14.44
CA GLU A 155 -7.08 7.45 15.18
C GLU A 155 -6.59 6.18 15.87
N LEU A 156 -6.60 6.18 17.21
CA LEU A 156 -6.26 5.02 18.04
C LEU A 156 -7.55 4.29 18.39
N TYR A 157 -7.56 2.97 18.28
CA TYR A 157 -8.76 2.15 18.46
C TYR A 157 -8.55 1.09 19.53
N SER A 158 -9.59 0.86 20.32
CA SER A 158 -9.59 -0.14 21.39
C SER A 158 -9.60 -1.58 20.88
N GLU A 159 -9.97 -1.79 19.63
CA GLU A 159 -10.02 -3.11 19.00
C GLU A 159 -9.20 -3.13 17.70
N ALA A 160 -8.86 -4.33 17.25
CA ALA A 160 -8.24 -4.51 15.94
C ALA A 160 -9.20 -4.16 14.80
N GLY A 161 -8.68 -3.90 13.60
CA GLY A 161 -9.50 -3.61 12.43
C GLY A 161 -10.12 -2.22 12.41
N TYR A 162 -9.59 -1.28 13.20
CA TYR A 162 -10.15 0.08 13.37
C TYR A 162 -11.57 0.06 13.95
N GLN A 163 -11.82 -0.85 14.91
CA GLN A 163 -13.10 -1.06 15.57
C GLN A 163 -13.07 -0.62 17.03
N GLY A 164 -14.23 -0.66 17.68
CA GLY A 164 -14.39 -0.26 19.07
C GLY A 164 -14.31 1.25 19.28
N SER A 165 -14.02 1.62 20.52
CA SER A 165 -13.91 3.01 20.96
C SER A 165 -12.59 3.62 20.51
N ARG A 166 -12.57 4.92 20.25
CA ARG A 166 -11.39 5.56 19.64
C ARG A 166 -10.95 6.85 20.32
N ILE A 167 -9.72 7.25 20.01
CA ILE A 167 -9.14 8.56 20.30
C ILE A 167 -8.63 9.14 18.99
N VAL A 168 -8.94 10.40 18.71
CA VAL A 168 -8.44 11.11 17.52
C VAL A 168 -7.36 12.11 17.93
N LEU A 169 -6.20 12.03 17.29
CA LEU A 169 -5.04 12.88 17.50
C LEU A 169 -4.64 13.57 16.20
N THR A 170 -3.93 14.68 16.31
CA THR A 170 -3.47 15.54 15.23
C THR A 170 -1.99 15.88 15.38
N ALA A 171 -1.40 16.50 14.36
CA ALA A 171 0.00 16.91 14.41
C ALA A 171 0.31 17.79 15.63
N GLY A 172 1.32 17.40 16.40
CA GLY A 172 1.74 18.13 17.60
C GLY A 172 1.13 17.59 18.90
N ASP A 173 0.17 16.68 18.84
CA ASP A 173 -0.40 16.05 20.03
C ASP A 173 0.64 15.17 20.74
N ARG A 174 0.66 15.29 22.06
CA ARG A 174 1.56 14.53 22.93
C ARG A 174 0.80 14.08 24.16
N ILE A 175 0.62 12.78 24.30
CA ILE A 175 0.00 12.17 25.47
C ILE A 175 1.10 11.60 26.35
N ARG A 176 1.37 12.25 27.49
CA ARG A 176 2.38 11.78 28.45
C ARG A 176 1.98 10.48 29.13
N ASN A 177 0.70 10.28 29.36
CA ASN A 177 0.16 9.09 29.98
C ASN A 177 -1.26 8.86 29.46
N LEU A 178 -1.52 7.70 28.85
CA LEU A 178 -2.84 7.34 28.35
C LEU A 178 -3.83 7.04 29.46
N ALA A 179 -3.39 6.86 30.71
CA ALA A 179 -4.30 6.80 31.86
C ALA A 179 -5.02 8.14 32.11
N ASP A 180 -4.44 9.25 31.65
CA ASP A 180 -5.03 10.59 31.80
C ASP A 180 -6.03 10.91 30.66
N VAL A 181 -6.16 10.01 29.67
CA VAL A 181 -7.00 10.20 28.47
C VAL A 181 -7.92 9.00 28.31
N GLY A 182 -9.22 9.23 28.29
CA GLY A 182 -10.21 8.18 27.97
C GLY A 182 -10.46 8.07 26.48
N PHE A 183 -10.99 6.93 26.04
CA PHE A 183 -11.65 6.82 24.75
C PHE A 183 -12.91 7.69 24.69
N GLU A 184 -13.46 7.90 23.49
CA GLU A 184 -14.72 8.63 23.27
C GLU A 184 -15.90 8.10 24.13
N ASP A 185 -15.88 6.83 24.54
CA ASP A 185 -16.91 6.23 25.41
C ASP A 185 -16.64 6.37 26.93
N ASN A 186 -15.60 7.12 27.30
CA ASN A 186 -15.09 7.30 28.67
C ASN A 186 -14.41 6.07 29.29
N SER A 187 -14.15 5.01 28.52
CA SER A 187 -13.34 3.89 29.02
C SER A 187 -11.84 4.25 29.02
N GLU A 188 -11.06 3.62 29.90
CA GLU A 188 -9.62 3.89 30.03
C GLU A 188 -8.87 3.49 28.75
N ALA A 189 -7.90 4.30 28.30
CA ALA A 189 -7.15 4.04 27.07
C ALA A 189 -5.76 3.43 27.29
N ASN A 190 -5.20 3.59 28.49
CA ASN A 190 -3.88 3.05 28.82
C ASN A 190 -3.85 1.55 28.60
N ASP A 191 -2.86 1.06 27.86
CA ASP A 191 -2.68 -0.38 27.61
C ASP A 191 -3.94 -1.05 27.03
N ARG A 192 -4.72 -0.30 26.22
CA ARG A 192 -5.95 -0.82 25.58
C ARG A 192 -6.04 -0.49 24.10
N ILE A 193 -4.96 -0.03 23.48
CA ILE A 193 -4.92 0.25 22.04
C ILE A 193 -4.58 -1.04 21.29
N SER A 194 -5.44 -1.42 20.35
CA SER A 194 -5.31 -2.64 19.53
C SER A 194 -5.18 -2.36 18.03
N SER A 195 -5.55 -1.18 17.53
CA SER A 195 -5.21 -0.74 16.17
C SER A 195 -5.05 0.78 16.06
N ILE A 196 -4.32 1.22 15.03
CA ILE A 196 -3.92 2.61 14.83
C ILE A 196 -4.10 2.98 13.37
N LYS A 197 -4.93 3.97 13.07
CA LYS A 197 -5.11 4.51 11.73
C LYS A 197 -4.38 5.83 11.60
N ILE A 198 -3.50 5.95 10.62
CA ILE A 198 -2.80 7.20 10.29
C ILE A 198 -3.36 7.72 8.96
N VAL A 199 -3.99 8.89 9.00
CA VAL A 199 -4.57 9.54 7.81
C VAL A 199 -3.74 10.79 7.49
N GLY A 200 -3.21 10.86 6.27
CA GLY A 200 -2.34 11.95 5.83
C GLY A 200 -0.88 11.81 6.31
N ASN A 201 -0.07 12.85 6.09
CA ASN A 201 1.38 12.82 6.34
C ASN A 201 1.72 13.05 7.83
N LEU A 202 1.43 12.06 8.67
CA LEU A 202 1.77 12.07 10.09
C LEU A 202 2.65 10.88 10.47
N SER A 203 3.51 11.11 11.46
CA SER A 203 4.25 10.05 12.13
C SER A 203 3.79 9.95 13.58
N LEU A 204 3.56 8.73 14.03
CA LEU A 204 3.25 8.39 15.40
C LEU A 204 4.46 7.71 16.03
N THR A 205 4.85 8.18 17.22
CA THR A 205 5.75 7.45 18.10
C THR A 205 4.95 6.99 19.33
N ALA A 206 4.85 5.67 19.52
CA ALA A 206 4.21 5.05 20.67
C ALA A 206 5.27 4.47 21.61
N TYR A 207 4.98 4.49 22.91
CA TYR A 207 5.88 4.05 23.96
C TYR A 207 5.16 3.09 24.91
N GLU A 208 5.88 2.07 25.36
CA GLU A 208 5.34 1.06 26.29
C GLU A 208 5.02 1.64 27.67
N ASP A 209 5.77 2.66 28.10
CA ASP A 209 5.60 3.27 29.42
C ASP A 209 5.12 4.73 29.31
N GLY A 210 4.61 5.26 30.42
CA GLY A 210 4.33 6.69 30.59
C GLY A 210 5.59 7.57 30.46
N ASP A 211 5.36 8.87 30.24
CA ASP A 211 6.39 9.89 30.03
C ASP A 211 7.35 9.62 28.86
N TYR A 212 6.89 8.94 27.81
CA TYR A 212 7.69 8.60 26.63
C TYR A 212 8.90 7.70 26.94
N ARG A 213 8.72 6.75 27.86
CA ARG A 213 9.77 5.81 28.29
C ARG A 213 9.48 4.39 27.80
N GLY A 214 10.43 3.49 28.02
CA GLY A 214 10.30 2.09 27.63
C GLY A 214 10.67 1.86 26.18
N SER A 215 10.17 0.76 25.61
CA SER A 215 10.36 0.48 24.19
C SER A 215 9.59 1.48 23.34
N GLU A 216 10.05 1.69 22.11
CA GLU A 216 9.51 2.67 21.18
C GLU A 216 9.04 1.98 19.90
N LEU A 217 7.82 2.30 19.45
CA LEU A 217 7.27 1.91 18.15
C LEU A 217 7.02 3.17 17.33
N GLN A 218 7.75 3.30 16.23
CA GLN A 218 7.55 4.35 15.26
C GLN A 218 6.65 3.84 14.13
N LEU A 219 5.60 4.59 13.83
CA LEU A 219 4.64 4.30 12.77
C LEU A 219 4.51 5.51 11.84
N ASN A 220 4.59 5.24 10.55
CA ASN A 220 4.31 6.17 9.46
C ASN A 220 3.15 5.68 8.58
N GLU A 221 2.55 4.55 8.95
CA GLU A 221 1.44 3.91 8.26
C GLU A 221 0.44 3.38 9.28
N SER A 222 -0.76 3.07 8.80
CA SER A 222 -1.81 2.48 9.63
C SER A 222 -1.44 1.04 10.02
N VAL A 223 -1.72 0.69 11.27
CA VAL A 223 -1.58 -0.65 11.84
C VAL A 223 -2.95 -1.19 12.15
N ILE A 224 -3.41 -2.14 11.34
CA ILE A 224 -4.74 -2.74 11.50
C ILE A 224 -4.85 -3.63 12.74
N ASN A 225 -3.74 -4.18 13.24
CA ASN A 225 -3.71 -4.96 14.49
C ASN A 225 -2.31 -4.94 15.12
N LEU A 226 -2.21 -4.41 16.33
CA LEU A 226 -0.95 -4.29 17.06
C LEU A 226 -0.41 -5.63 17.57
N ALA A 227 -1.21 -6.70 17.61
CA ALA A 227 -0.76 -8.04 17.98
C ALA A 227 0.36 -8.58 17.06
N TYR A 228 0.44 -8.10 15.82
CA TYR A 228 1.49 -8.48 14.87
C TYR A 228 2.72 -7.56 14.90
N ARG A 229 2.70 -6.51 15.72
CA ARG A 229 3.88 -5.66 15.96
C ARG A 229 4.62 -6.20 17.18
N GLN A 230 5.81 -6.75 16.96
CA GLN A 230 6.62 -7.30 18.05
C GLN A 230 7.17 -6.20 18.97
N GLY A 231 7.00 -6.38 20.27
CA GLY A 231 7.61 -5.58 21.34
C GLY A 231 8.90 -6.21 21.86
N ARG A 232 9.40 -5.73 23.00
CA ARG A 232 10.71 -6.17 23.52
C ARG A 232 10.74 -7.66 23.86
N GLY A 233 11.83 -8.34 23.45
CA GLY A 233 12.10 -9.73 23.83
C GLY A 233 11.33 -10.79 23.04
N GLY A 234 10.72 -10.43 21.90
CA GLY A 234 10.07 -11.37 20.97
C GLY A 234 8.82 -12.08 21.50
N SER A 235 8.44 -11.83 22.76
CA SER A 235 7.38 -12.58 23.47
C SER A 235 6.15 -11.71 23.80
N ARG A 236 6.29 -10.38 23.79
CA ARG A 236 5.16 -9.43 23.95
C ARG A 236 4.95 -8.68 22.64
N SER A 237 3.71 -8.60 22.19
CA SER A 237 3.27 -7.73 21.08
C SER A 237 2.92 -6.34 21.60
N TRP A 238 2.90 -5.34 20.73
CA TRP A 238 2.47 -3.98 21.07
C TRP A 238 0.97 -3.82 21.35
N ASN A 239 0.17 -4.87 21.13
CA ASN A 239 -1.25 -4.87 21.49
C ASN A 239 -1.40 -4.57 22.98
N ASP A 240 -2.30 -3.64 23.31
CA ASP A 240 -2.68 -3.35 24.70
C ASP A 240 -1.46 -3.07 25.59
N SER A 241 -0.45 -2.42 25.02
CA SER A 241 0.82 -2.14 25.70
C SER A 241 1.29 -0.70 25.52
N ILE A 242 0.47 0.17 24.92
CA ILE A 242 0.83 1.57 24.68
C ILE A 242 0.36 2.41 25.86
N SER A 243 1.31 3.13 26.47
CA SER A 243 1.04 4.02 27.60
C SER A 243 1.36 5.50 27.33
N SER A 244 2.16 5.84 26.31
CA SER A 244 2.36 7.24 25.92
C SER A 244 2.68 7.41 24.44
N ILE A 245 2.37 8.60 23.89
CA ILE A 245 2.32 8.83 22.44
C ILE A 245 2.77 10.24 22.06
N VAL A 246 3.45 10.36 20.92
CA VAL A 246 3.77 11.63 20.26
C VAL A 246 3.38 11.57 18.79
N VAL A 247 2.60 12.55 18.33
CA VAL A 247 2.25 12.73 16.91
C VAL A 247 3.04 13.89 16.32
N ARG A 248 3.71 13.66 15.20
CA ARG A 248 4.45 14.67 14.44
C ARG A 248 3.96 14.73 13.00
N ARG A 249 4.21 15.85 12.31
CA ARG A 249 4.11 15.85 10.84
C ARG A 249 5.22 14.97 10.28
N GLY A 250 4.96 14.27 9.19
CA GLY A 250 5.98 13.45 8.53
C GLY A 250 7.21 14.26 8.10
N ASP A 251 7.00 15.52 7.71
CA ASP A 251 8.05 16.44 7.25
C ASP A 251 9.01 16.89 8.37
N ASP A 252 8.56 16.87 9.63
CA ASP A 252 9.33 17.35 10.80
C ASP A 252 10.33 16.30 11.32
N HIS A 253 10.32 15.08 10.75
CA HIS A 253 11.18 14.00 11.17
C HIS A 253 12.35 13.79 10.18
N PRO A 254 13.61 13.70 10.65
CA PRO A 254 14.76 13.24 9.85
C PRO A 254 14.62 11.82 9.25
N MET A 255 13.49 11.16 9.45
CA MET A 255 13.17 9.77 9.07
C MET A 255 12.27 9.68 7.83
N ASP A 256 12.14 10.77 7.08
CA ASP A 256 11.68 10.78 5.69
C ASP A 256 12.85 10.48 4.72
N ARG A 257 14.07 10.35 5.28
CA ARG A 257 15.24 9.83 4.59
C ARG A 257 14.96 8.42 4.04
N PRO A 258 14.56 7.40 4.81
CA PRO A 258 14.46 6.03 4.32
C PRO A 258 13.44 5.83 3.19
N ALA A 259 12.28 6.51 3.18
CA ALA A 259 11.30 6.30 2.10
C ALA A 259 11.78 6.92 0.78
N ALA A 260 12.17 8.20 0.79
CA ALA A 260 12.70 8.88 -0.37
C ALA A 260 14.06 8.31 -0.80
N GLU A 261 14.95 8.03 0.14
CA GLU A 261 16.26 7.40 -0.09
C GLU A 261 16.10 5.98 -0.64
N THR A 262 15.13 5.20 -0.16
CA THR A 262 14.87 3.86 -0.71
C THR A 262 14.35 3.97 -2.13
N ILE A 263 13.39 4.86 -2.41
CA ILE A 263 12.87 5.12 -3.76
C ILE A 263 14.03 5.52 -4.70
N VAL A 264 14.91 6.42 -4.27
CA VAL A 264 16.03 6.92 -5.07
C VAL A 264 17.12 5.87 -5.25
N ARG A 265 17.51 5.13 -4.20
CA ARG A 265 18.50 4.04 -4.27
C ARG A 265 18.01 2.91 -5.16
N ARG A 266 16.72 2.57 -5.09
CA ARG A 266 16.07 1.56 -5.94
C ARG A 266 16.08 1.99 -7.40
N ALA A 267 15.68 3.24 -7.69
CA ALA A 267 15.73 3.78 -9.04
C ALA A 267 17.16 3.85 -9.61
N TYR A 268 18.16 4.19 -8.79
CA TYR A 268 19.58 4.19 -9.19
C TYR A 268 20.10 2.79 -9.52
N ARG A 269 19.81 1.81 -8.67
CA ARG A 269 20.27 0.43 -8.89
C ARG A 269 19.63 -0.19 -10.12
N ASP A 270 18.34 0.06 -10.35
CA ASP A 270 17.62 -0.52 -11.48
C ASP A 270 17.95 0.14 -12.82
N VAL A 271 18.22 1.45 -12.83
CA VAL A 271 18.51 2.18 -14.08
C VAL A 271 20.00 2.23 -14.40
N LEU A 272 20.85 2.35 -13.38
CA LEU A 272 22.29 2.59 -13.53
C LEU A 272 23.17 1.45 -12.99
N GLY A 273 22.58 0.41 -12.39
CA GLY A 273 23.32 -0.76 -11.89
C GLY A 273 24.22 -0.47 -10.69
N ARG A 274 24.08 0.68 -10.04
CA ARG A 274 24.92 1.10 -8.90
C ARG A 274 24.13 1.92 -7.90
N ASP A 275 24.67 2.04 -6.68
CA ASP A 275 24.13 2.96 -5.69
C ASP A 275 24.35 4.44 -6.09
N PRO A 276 23.44 5.34 -5.66
CA PRO A 276 23.61 6.77 -5.86
C PRO A 276 24.82 7.29 -5.10
N ASP A 277 25.53 8.25 -5.70
CA ASP A 277 26.50 9.04 -4.95
C ASP A 277 25.78 9.98 -3.97
N PRO A 278 26.47 10.53 -2.96
CA PRO A 278 25.84 11.37 -1.95
C PRO A 278 25.10 12.60 -2.50
N SER A 279 25.55 13.16 -3.64
CA SER A 279 24.96 14.35 -4.26
C SER A 279 23.70 13.99 -5.07
N GLY A 280 23.76 12.92 -5.85
CA GLY A 280 22.62 12.37 -6.59
C GLY A 280 21.51 11.93 -5.65
N LEU A 281 21.88 11.24 -4.55
CA LEU A 281 20.93 10.82 -3.54
C LEU A 281 20.17 12.01 -2.93
N ALA A 282 20.89 13.03 -2.47
CA ALA A 282 20.28 14.20 -1.86
C ALA A 282 19.35 14.96 -2.83
N THR A 283 19.73 15.02 -4.11
CA THR A 283 18.97 15.76 -5.14
C THR A 283 17.62 15.11 -5.41
N TYR A 284 17.58 13.80 -5.67
CA TYR A 284 16.32 13.12 -5.96
C TYR A 284 15.49 12.89 -4.70
N CYS A 285 16.12 12.69 -3.54
CA CYS A 285 15.37 12.63 -2.28
C CYS A 285 14.62 13.94 -2.03
N ARG A 286 15.22 15.09 -2.36
CA ARG A 286 14.54 16.38 -2.30
C ARG A 286 13.34 16.43 -3.23
N MET A 287 13.46 15.96 -4.47
CA MET A 287 12.36 15.95 -5.44
C MET A 287 11.21 15.03 -5.02
N VAL A 288 11.51 13.85 -4.47
CA VAL A 288 10.49 12.92 -3.94
C VAL A 288 9.75 13.55 -2.77
N ARG A 289 10.45 14.25 -1.88
CA ARG A 289 9.88 14.84 -0.67
C ARG A 289 9.15 16.16 -0.91
N GLU A 290 9.76 17.09 -1.63
CA GLU A 290 9.26 18.46 -1.79
C GLU A 290 8.33 18.60 -3.00
N GLU A 291 8.60 17.86 -4.08
CA GLU A 291 7.82 17.94 -5.33
C GLU A 291 6.87 16.75 -5.50
N GLY A 292 6.90 15.79 -4.57
CA GLY A 292 6.02 14.61 -4.58
C GLY A 292 6.31 13.65 -5.73
N TRP A 293 7.57 13.58 -6.18
CA TRP A 293 7.95 12.71 -7.30
C TRP A 293 7.74 11.24 -6.98
N THR A 294 7.17 10.52 -7.94
CA THR A 294 7.05 9.05 -7.89
C THR A 294 8.36 8.38 -8.29
N GLU A 295 8.53 7.11 -7.91
CA GLU A 295 9.70 6.33 -8.32
C GLU A 295 9.87 6.28 -9.84
N GLU A 296 8.78 6.21 -10.60
CA GLU A 296 8.81 6.23 -12.06
C GLU A 296 9.37 7.55 -12.61
N GLN A 297 9.02 8.69 -11.99
CA GLN A 297 9.58 9.99 -12.34
C GLN A 297 11.07 10.07 -12.03
N VAL A 298 11.51 9.52 -10.89
CA VAL A 298 12.94 9.40 -10.56
C VAL A 298 13.66 8.52 -11.60
N ARG A 299 13.11 7.36 -11.96
CA ARG A 299 13.70 6.48 -13.00
C ARG A 299 13.79 7.18 -14.36
N ASN A 300 12.75 7.90 -14.76
CA ASN A 300 12.73 8.61 -16.04
C ASN A 300 13.75 9.75 -16.06
N ALA A 301 13.88 10.49 -14.95
CA ALA A 301 14.91 11.51 -14.80
C ALA A 301 16.33 10.91 -14.82
N LEU A 302 16.53 9.75 -14.18
CA LEU A 302 17.81 9.03 -14.23
C LEU A 302 18.15 8.56 -15.65
N LYS A 303 17.18 8.01 -16.40
CA LYS A 303 17.34 7.61 -17.81
C LYS A 303 17.65 8.81 -18.72
N ALA A 304 17.08 9.98 -18.41
CA ALA A 304 17.33 11.22 -19.13
C ALA A 304 18.61 11.95 -18.69
N SER A 305 19.21 11.53 -17.57
CA SER A 305 20.40 12.18 -17.01
C SER A 305 21.64 11.96 -17.88
N GLU A 306 22.58 12.91 -17.83
CA GLU A 306 23.89 12.74 -18.47
C GLU A 306 24.66 11.51 -17.95
N GLU A 307 24.32 11.05 -16.76
CA GLU A 307 24.91 9.90 -16.08
C GLU A 307 24.57 8.58 -16.79
N TYR A 308 23.32 8.41 -17.24
CA TYR A 308 22.89 7.26 -18.06
C TYR A 308 23.58 7.25 -19.42
N ARG A 309 23.73 8.43 -20.04
CA ARG A 309 24.42 8.62 -21.32
C ARG A 309 25.92 8.29 -21.25
N LYS A 310 26.55 8.46 -20.08
CA LYS A 310 27.96 8.10 -19.85
C LYS A 310 28.16 6.61 -19.57
N THR A 311 27.29 5.96 -18.78
CA THR A 311 27.43 4.53 -18.45
C THR A 311 27.04 3.59 -19.60
N HIS A 312 26.06 3.97 -20.43
CA HIS A 312 25.60 3.14 -21.56
C HIS A 312 26.12 3.62 -22.93
N GLY A 313 26.96 4.66 -22.97
CA GLY A 313 27.52 5.25 -24.20
C GLY A 313 28.91 4.76 -24.59
N HIS A 314 29.50 3.77 -23.90
CA HIS A 314 30.85 3.23 -24.20
C HIS A 314 30.85 1.85 -24.88
N GLY A 315 29.71 1.42 -25.44
CA GLY A 315 29.63 0.27 -26.34
C GLY A 315 29.46 0.72 -27.79
N ARG A 316 30.55 1.11 -28.45
CA ARG A 316 30.66 1.18 -29.91
C ARG A 316 31.93 0.48 -30.34
#